data_AF-A0A3P7IYI1-F1
#
_entry.id   AF-A0A3P7IYI1-F1
#
_cell.length_a   1.000
_cell.length_b   1.000
_cell.length_c   1.000
_cell.angle_alpha   90.00
_cell.angle_beta   90.00
_cell.angle_gamma   90.00
#
_symmetry.space_group_name_H-M   'P 1'
#
loop_
_entity.id
_entity.type
_entity.pdbx_description
1 polymer ?
#
loop_
_entity_poly.entity_id
_entity_poly.type
_entity_poly.pdbx_seq_one_letter_code
_entity_poly.pdbx_strand_id
1 'polypeptide(L)'
;HGTSFFVTNITIGTPPQLFSVIVDTGSANFWIPDSSCRSCQGKRLFNSNASSSYVIGQQTWMTSNHFGIAEGFFGKDTIRLAMDAADMIVIPNTDIGQALEVPASVASVDGVDGVLGLAFQSIADGHALPPIARGIQQGDIADSLFSIWLEELWQTSDNGTAGVIYYGGMRLCRDNIMTKYM
;
A
#
# COMPACT_ATOMS: atom_id res chain seq x y z
N HIS A 1 13.74 20.29 -8.47
CA HIS A 1 12.85 19.82 -7.39
C HIS A 1 12.54 18.36 -7.69
N GLY A 2 13.09 17.43 -6.92
CA GLY A 2 12.73 16.01 -7.03
C GLY A 2 11.48 15.73 -6.19
N THR A 3 10.59 14.89 -6.69
CA THR A 3 9.46 14.38 -5.89
C THR A 3 10.00 13.26 -5.01
N SER A 4 9.80 13.35 -3.70
CA SER A 4 10.16 12.30 -2.74
C SER A 4 8.88 11.66 -2.20
N PHE A 5 8.87 10.33 -2.10
CA PHE A 5 7.74 9.57 -1.58
C PHE A 5 8.15 8.80 -0.33
N PHE A 6 7.24 8.72 0.65
CA PHE A 6 7.37 7.75 1.73
C PHE A 6 6.83 6.40 1.23
N VAL A 7 7.68 5.37 1.30
CA VAL A 7 7.40 4.05 0.71
C VAL A 7 7.57 2.96 1.75
N THR A 8 6.81 1.88 1.59
CA THR A 8 6.93 0.70 2.44
C THR A 8 6.88 -0.57 1.60
N ASN A 9 7.56 -1.62 2.08
CA ASN A 9 7.46 -2.94 1.50
C ASN A 9 6.27 -3.69 2.11
N ILE A 10 5.52 -4.37 1.25
CA ILE A 10 4.43 -5.27 1.60
C ILE A 10 4.57 -6.56 0.82
N THR A 11 3.87 -7.61 1.25
CA THR A 11 3.73 -8.81 0.43
C THR A 11 2.28 -9.19 0.20
N ILE A 12 2.02 -9.83 -0.94
CA ILE A 12 0.68 -10.21 -1.38
C ILE A 12 0.69 -11.67 -1.81
N GLY A 13 -0.33 -12.42 -1.40
CA GLY A 13 -0.54 -13.78 -1.87
C GLY A 13 0.10 -14.87 -1.02
N THR A 14 -0.09 -16.11 -1.46
CA THR A 14 0.45 -17.32 -0.81
C THR A 14 0.99 -18.30 -1.87
N PRO A 15 2.32 -18.44 -2.06
CA PRO A 15 3.39 -17.77 -1.31
C PRO A 15 3.45 -16.25 -1.52
N PRO A 16 4.06 -15.48 -0.59
CA PRO A 16 4.07 -14.03 -0.66
C PRO A 16 4.91 -13.48 -1.83
N GLN A 17 4.34 -12.53 -2.56
CA GLN A 17 4.97 -11.76 -3.64
C GLN A 17 5.27 -10.34 -3.14
N LEU A 18 6.52 -9.88 -3.28
CA LEU A 18 7.00 -8.61 -2.71
C LEU A 18 6.63 -7.40 -3.58
N PHE A 19 6.19 -6.32 -2.95
CA PHE A 19 5.95 -5.01 -3.59
C PHE A 19 6.43 -3.87 -2.68
N SER A 20 6.80 -2.75 -3.31
CA SER A 20 7.10 -1.48 -2.65
C SER A 20 6.03 -0.49 -3.08
N VAL A 21 5.37 0.12 -2.11
CA VAL A 21 4.20 0.95 -2.35
C VAL A 21 4.38 2.32 -1.71
N ILE A 22 3.90 3.35 -2.40
CA ILE A 22 3.79 4.69 -1.84
C ILE A 22 2.70 4.66 -0.78
N VAL A 23 3.00 5.17 0.40
CA VAL A 23 2.01 5.40 1.45
C VAL A 23 1.32 6.73 1.16
N ASP A 24 0.04 6.69 0.79
CA ASP A 24 -0.71 7.88 0.37
C ASP A 24 -1.95 8.10 1.24
N THR A 25 -1.93 9.14 2.07
CA THR A 25 -3.09 9.55 2.87
C THR A 25 -4.11 10.39 2.08
N GLY A 26 -3.78 10.77 0.84
CA GLY A 26 -4.63 11.57 -0.05
C GLY A 26 -5.54 10.74 -0.96
N SER A 27 -5.33 9.43 -1.05
CA SER A 27 -6.19 8.50 -1.79
C SER A 27 -6.56 7.28 -0.94
N ALA A 28 -7.64 6.58 -1.34
CA ALA A 28 -8.15 5.41 -0.61
C ALA A 28 -7.88 4.08 -1.32
N ASN A 29 -7.63 4.10 -2.63
CA ASN A 29 -7.44 2.87 -3.39
C ASN A 29 -6.06 2.27 -3.13
N PHE A 30 -6.04 0.96 -2.85
CA PHE A 30 -4.83 0.15 -2.89
C PHE A 30 -4.72 -0.54 -4.26
N TRP A 31 -3.58 -0.37 -4.92
CA TRP A 31 -3.32 -1.04 -6.19
C TRP A 31 -1.84 -1.31 -6.44
N ILE A 32 -1.62 -2.33 -7.26
CA ILE A 32 -0.32 -2.85 -7.68
C ILE A 32 -0.41 -3.34 -9.14
N PRO A 33 0.69 -3.34 -9.91
CA PRO A 33 0.67 -3.76 -11.30
C PRO A 33 0.29 -5.24 -11.46
N ASP A 34 -0.62 -5.54 -12.38
CA ASP A 34 -0.95 -6.92 -12.74
C ASP A 34 0.11 -7.54 -13.66
N SER A 35 0.27 -8.87 -13.61
CA SER A 35 1.14 -9.63 -14.53
C SER A 35 0.82 -9.44 -16.02
N SER A 36 -0.41 -9.06 -16.37
CA SER A 36 -0.81 -8.75 -17.74
C SER A 36 -0.62 -7.28 -18.13
N CYS A 37 -0.16 -6.42 -17.22
CA CYS A 37 0.12 -5.02 -17.52
C CYS A 37 1.28 -4.87 -18.51
N ARG A 38 1.01 -4.23 -19.65
CA ARG A 38 2.01 -4.05 -20.72
C ARG A 38 2.81 -2.75 -20.60
N SER A 39 2.25 -1.75 -19.92
CA SER A 39 2.87 -0.44 -19.69
C SER A 39 3.69 -0.38 -18.40
N CYS A 40 3.67 -1.42 -17.57
CA CYS A 40 4.32 -1.47 -16.26
C CYS A 40 5.76 -1.99 -16.29
N GLN A 41 6.52 -1.67 -17.34
CA GLN A 41 7.89 -2.16 -17.49
C GLN A 41 8.78 -1.68 -16.33
N GLY A 42 9.66 -2.56 -15.85
CA GLY A 42 10.56 -2.26 -14.72
C GLY A 42 9.90 -2.33 -13.34
N LYS A 43 8.60 -2.61 -13.24
CA LYS A 43 7.90 -2.83 -11.97
C LYS A 43 7.80 -4.32 -11.62
N ARG A 44 7.63 -4.62 -10.34
CA ARG A 44 7.17 -5.94 -9.91
C ARG A 44 5.70 -6.08 -10.28
N LEU A 45 5.35 -7.21 -10.88
CA LEU A 45 4.01 -7.51 -11.34
C LEU A 45 3.42 -8.65 -10.52
N PHE A 46 2.14 -8.53 -10.18
CA PHE A 46 1.42 -9.53 -9.42
C PHE A 46 0.91 -10.65 -10.30
N ASN A 47 1.35 -11.86 -9.98
CA ASN A 47 0.89 -13.07 -10.62
C ASN A 47 -0.16 -13.75 -9.73
N SER A 48 -1.43 -13.48 -10.00
CA SER A 48 -2.56 -14.09 -9.28
C SER A 48 -2.58 -15.61 -9.41
N ASN A 49 -2.14 -16.18 -10.55
CA ASN A 49 -2.06 -17.63 -10.74
C ASN A 49 -0.99 -18.31 -9.86
N ALA A 50 -0.04 -17.54 -9.32
CA ALA A 50 0.98 -18.03 -8.40
C ALA A 50 0.54 -17.99 -6.93
N SER A 51 -0.65 -17.46 -6.62
CA SER A 51 -1.16 -17.35 -5.27
C SER A 51 -2.32 -18.30 -5.01
N SER A 52 -2.14 -19.20 -4.05
CA SER A 52 -3.16 -20.14 -3.59
C SER A 52 -4.29 -19.50 -2.77
N SER A 53 -4.09 -18.27 -2.27
CA SER A 53 -5.10 -17.52 -1.52
C SER A 53 -5.85 -16.48 -2.37
N TYR A 54 -5.53 -16.40 -3.66
CA TYR A 54 -6.17 -15.45 -4.57
C TYR A 54 -7.61 -15.84 -4.86
N VAL A 55 -8.49 -14.85 -4.80
CA VAL A 55 -9.90 -14.96 -5.20
C VAL A 55 -10.14 -13.98 -6.33
N ILE A 56 -10.60 -14.50 -7.46
CA ILE A 56 -10.93 -13.69 -8.64
C ILE A 56 -12.05 -12.69 -8.32
N GLY A 57 -11.83 -11.43 -8.69
CA GLY A 57 -12.88 -10.41 -8.76
C GLY A 57 -13.28 -10.14 -10.20
N GLN A 58 -14.46 -9.57 -10.39
CA GLN A 58 -15.02 -9.24 -11.73
C GLN A 58 -15.29 -7.75 -11.92
N GLN A 59 -15.03 -6.94 -10.90
CA GLN A 59 -15.29 -5.51 -10.92
C GLN A 59 -14.07 -4.76 -11.44
N THR A 60 -14.28 -3.83 -12.36
CA THR A 60 -13.26 -2.89 -12.84
C THR A 60 -13.19 -1.65 -11.98
N TRP A 61 -12.05 -0.97 -12.03
CA TRP A 61 -11.84 0.31 -11.36
C TRP A 61 -10.97 1.23 -12.21
N MET A 62 -11.15 2.51 -11.99
CA MET A 62 -10.32 3.58 -12.53
C MET A 62 -10.25 4.65 -11.45
N THR A 63 -9.05 5.13 -11.16
CA THR A 63 -8.83 6.28 -10.28
C THR A 63 -8.13 7.39 -11.04
N SER A 64 -8.42 8.63 -10.67
CA SER A 64 -7.75 9.83 -11.17
C SER A 64 -7.40 10.71 -9.99
N ASN A 65 -6.11 10.78 -9.67
CA ASN A 65 -5.62 11.51 -8.50
C ASN A 65 -4.34 12.29 -8.86
N HIS A 66 -3.60 12.76 -7.84
CA HIS A 66 -2.40 13.56 -8.06
C HIS A 66 -1.27 12.80 -8.75
N PHE A 67 -1.31 11.46 -8.79
CA PHE A 67 -0.39 10.63 -9.56
C PHE A 67 -0.76 10.56 -11.05
N GLY A 68 -2.04 10.76 -11.37
CA GLY A 68 -2.61 10.58 -12.71
C GLY A 68 -3.66 9.48 -12.71
N ILE A 69 -3.87 8.87 -13.88
CA ILE A 69 -4.88 7.82 -14.06
C ILE A 69 -4.23 6.44 -13.87
N ALA A 70 -4.86 5.63 -13.04
CA ALA A 70 -4.60 4.19 -12.95
C ALA A 70 -5.92 3.44 -13.15
N GLU A 71 -5.89 2.34 -13.87
CA GLU A 71 -7.08 1.53 -14.11
C GLU A 71 -6.78 0.04 -14.18
N GLY A 72 -7.80 -0.77 -13.95
CA GLY A 72 -7.71 -2.21 -14.01
C GLY A 72 -8.93 -2.89 -13.41
N PHE A 73 -8.70 -3.98 -12.71
CA PHE A 73 -9.74 -4.79 -12.09
C PHE A 73 -9.40 -5.16 -10.66
N PHE A 74 -10.41 -5.53 -9.87
CA PHE A 74 -10.21 -6.01 -8.51
C PHE A 74 -10.04 -7.52 -8.47
N GLY A 75 -9.21 -7.97 -7.55
CA GLY A 75 -9.24 -9.32 -6.99
C GLY A 75 -9.13 -9.23 -5.47
N LYS A 76 -9.15 -10.37 -4.78
CA LYS A 76 -8.85 -10.41 -3.35
C LYS A 76 -7.71 -11.37 -3.07
N ASP A 77 -6.86 -11.00 -2.12
CA ASP A 77 -5.81 -11.89 -1.64
C ASP A 77 -5.41 -11.54 -0.20
N THR A 78 -4.43 -12.26 0.34
CA THR A 78 -3.80 -11.98 1.62
C THR A 78 -2.72 -10.92 1.45
N ILE A 79 -2.87 -9.79 2.14
CA ILE A 79 -1.84 -8.76 2.24
C ILE A 79 -1.09 -8.92 3.56
N ARG A 80 0.22 -8.69 3.56
CA ARG A 80 1.03 -8.61 4.77
C ARG A 80 1.71 -7.25 4.82
N LEU A 81 1.45 -6.52 5.91
CA LEU A 81 2.08 -5.25 6.23
C LEU A 81 3.32 -5.52 7.08
N ALA A 82 4.42 -4.83 6.78
CA ALA A 82 5.77 -5.07 7.31
C ALA A 82 6.44 -6.37 6.81
N MET A 83 7.77 -6.39 6.90
CA MET A 83 8.63 -7.48 6.41
C MET A 83 9.23 -8.34 7.52
N ASP A 84 9.42 -7.79 8.72
CA ASP A 84 9.86 -8.55 9.89
C ASP A 84 8.70 -9.40 10.41
N ALA A 85 8.93 -10.69 10.62
CA ALA A 85 7.93 -11.62 11.11
C ALA A 85 7.38 -11.25 12.50
N ALA A 86 8.15 -10.54 13.33
CA ALA A 86 7.71 -10.10 14.65
C ALA A 86 6.68 -8.96 14.59
N ASP A 87 6.76 -8.11 13.56
CA ASP A 87 5.91 -6.92 13.40
C ASP A 87 4.83 -7.10 12.32
N MET A 88 4.82 -8.24 11.64
CA MET A 88 4.00 -8.48 10.47
C MET A 88 2.51 -8.62 10.82
N ILE A 89 1.69 -7.81 10.14
CA ILE A 89 0.23 -7.92 10.21
C ILE A 89 -0.25 -8.62 8.94
N VAL A 90 -0.99 -9.72 9.10
CA VAL A 90 -1.54 -10.52 8.00
C VAL A 90 -3.02 -10.22 7.87
N ILE A 91 -3.44 -9.72 6.70
CA ILE A 91 -4.83 -9.31 6.42
C ILE A 91 -5.38 -10.13 5.25
N PRO A 92 -6.12 -11.22 5.51
CA PRO A 92 -6.69 -12.07 4.47
C PRO A 92 -7.92 -11.44 3.81
N ASN A 93 -8.23 -11.87 2.58
CA ASN A 93 -9.43 -11.46 1.85
C ASN A 93 -9.54 -9.92 1.68
N THR A 94 -8.40 -9.30 1.36
CA THR A 94 -8.30 -7.85 1.13
C THR A 94 -8.47 -7.54 -0.34
N ASP A 95 -9.21 -6.48 -0.67
CA ASP A 95 -9.36 -6.02 -2.05
C ASP A 95 -8.04 -5.49 -2.60
N ILE A 96 -7.71 -5.88 -3.83
CA ILE A 96 -6.47 -5.50 -4.51
C ILE A 96 -6.83 -4.97 -5.89
N GLY A 97 -6.51 -3.70 -6.14
CA GLY A 97 -6.52 -3.15 -7.48
C GLY A 97 -5.36 -3.73 -8.29
N GLN A 98 -5.67 -4.59 -9.26
CA GLN A 98 -4.73 -5.13 -10.23
C GLN A 98 -4.70 -4.20 -11.44
N ALA A 99 -3.67 -3.34 -11.49
CA ALA A 99 -3.57 -2.27 -12.46
C ALA A 99 -3.07 -2.80 -13.82
N LEU A 100 -3.78 -2.45 -14.88
CA LEU A 100 -3.40 -2.66 -16.28
C LEU A 100 -2.71 -1.44 -16.89
N GLU A 101 -2.88 -0.28 -16.24
CA GLU A 101 -2.22 0.97 -16.56
C GLU A 101 -1.74 1.64 -15.27
N VAL A 102 -0.49 2.09 -15.26
CA VAL A 102 0.14 2.79 -14.12
C VAL A 102 0.50 4.22 -14.55
N PRO A 103 0.18 5.23 -13.72
CA PRO A 103 0.48 6.62 -14.04
C PRO A 103 1.98 6.85 -14.24
N ALA A 104 2.35 7.71 -15.19
CA ALA A 104 3.74 8.03 -15.50
C ALA A 104 4.53 8.55 -14.27
N SER A 105 3.86 9.24 -13.35
CA SER A 105 4.47 9.75 -12.10
C SER A 105 4.91 8.64 -11.15
N VAL A 106 4.26 7.47 -11.17
CA VAL A 106 4.65 6.28 -10.40
C VAL A 106 5.58 5.40 -11.23
N ALA A 107 5.31 5.27 -12.53
CA ALA A 107 6.14 4.50 -13.45
C ALA A 107 7.60 4.99 -13.48
N SER A 108 7.82 6.30 -13.37
CA SER A 108 9.16 6.93 -13.38
C SER A 108 9.95 6.83 -12.07
N VAL A 109 9.34 6.31 -10.99
CA VAL A 109 10.02 6.17 -9.69
C VAL A 109 10.64 4.78 -9.58
N ASP A 110 11.97 4.71 -9.56
CA ASP A 110 12.69 3.44 -9.41
C ASP A 110 12.38 2.77 -8.05
N GLY A 111 12.16 1.46 -8.07
CA GLY A 111 11.93 0.66 -6.85
C GLY A 111 10.55 0.83 -6.21
N VAL A 112 9.62 1.54 -6.85
CA VAL A 112 8.22 1.69 -6.41
C VAL A 112 7.28 1.05 -7.41
N ASP A 113 6.35 0.22 -6.96
CA ASP A 113 5.45 -0.56 -7.82
C ASP A 113 4.03 -0.01 -7.85
N GLY A 114 3.50 0.42 -6.70
CA GLY A 114 2.09 0.79 -6.57
C GLY A 114 1.82 1.78 -5.45
N VAL A 115 0.55 1.87 -5.06
CA VAL A 115 0.06 2.83 -4.05
C VAL A 115 -0.76 2.11 -2.99
N LEU A 116 -0.48 2.43 -1.73
CA LEU A 116 -1.25 2.06 -0.57
C LEU A 116 -2.02 3.28 -0.07
N GLY A 117 -3.24 3.44 -0.59
CA GLY A 117 -4.17 4.46 -0.15
C GLY A 117 -4.63 4.22 1.29
N LEU A 118 -4.52 5.25 2.13
CA LEU A 118 -4.87 5.24 3.55
C LEU A 118 -6.09 6.10 3.89
N ALA A 119 -6.66 6.81 2.92
CA ALA A 119 -7.84 7.62 3.13
C ALA A 119 -9.11 6.74 3.31
N PHE A 120 -10.20 7.38 3.74
CA PHE A 120 -11.46 6.71 4.00
C PHE A 120 -12.06 6.06 2.74
N GLN A 121 -12.74 4.92 2.94
CA GLN A 121 -13.45 4.20 1.86
C GLN A 121 -14.45 5.09 1.09
N SER A 122 -14.98 6.15 1.70
CA SER A 122 -15.92 7.07 1.05
C SER A 122 -15.37 7.75 -0.21
N ILE A 123 -14.05 7.77 -0.39
CA ILE A 123 -13.39 8.29 -1.58
C ILE A 123 -12.69 7.19 -2.40
N ALA A 124 -12.92 5.92 -2.09
CA ALA A 124 -12.36 4.81 -2.85
C ALA A 124 -13.16 4.56 -4.13
N ASP A 125 -12.48 4.66 -5.26
CA ASP A 125 -13.06 4.30 -6.55
C ASP A 125 -13.46 2.82 -6.56
N GLY A 126 -14.65 2.52 -7.10
CA GLY A 126 -15.21 1.17 -7.09
C GLY A 126 -15.65 0.66 -5.71
N HIS A 127 -15.67 1.50 -4.67
CA HIS A 127 -16.06 1.16 -3.30
C HIS A 127 -15.20 0.06 -2.64
N ALA A 128 -13.99 -0.18 -3.15
CA ALA A 128 -13.06 -1.14 -2.57
C ALA A 128 -12.73 -0.76 -1.12
N LEU A 129 -12.65 -1.75 -0.25
CA LEU A 129 -12.32 -1.52 1.15
C LEU A 129 -10.78 -1.39 1.30
N PRO A 130 -10.24 -0.24 1.74
CA PRO A 130 -8.80 -0.07 1.89
C PRO A 130 -8.19 -1.10 2.85
N PRO A 131 -6.94 -1.55 2.66
CA PRO A 131 -6.35 -2.64 3.45
C PRO A 131 -6.38 -2.42 4.96
N ILE A 132 -6.10 -1.20 5.44
CA ILE A 132 -6.17 -0.89 6.88
C ILE A 132 -7.60 -1.03 7.39
N ALA A 133 -8.58 -0.50 6.68
CA ALA A 133 -9.99 -0.60 7.08
C ALA A 133 -10.45 -2.07 7.09
N ARG A 134 -9.99 -2.88 6.14
CA ARG A 134 -10.21 -4.33 6.10
C ARG A 134 -9.67 -5.01 7.35
N GLY A 135 -8.41 -4.77 7.70
CA GLY A 135 -7.75 -5.34 8.88
C GLY A 135 -8.39 -4.92 10.19
N ILE A 136 -8.83 -3.66 10.32
CA ILE A 136 -9.61 -3.19 11.49
C ILE A 136 -10.93 -3.96 11.59
N GLN A 137 -11.67 -4.08 10.49
CA GLN A 137 -12.98 -4.75 10.47
C GLN A 137 -12.88 -6.25 10.83
N GLN A 138 -11.75 -6.90 10.52
CA GLN A 138 -11.49 -8.31 10.86
C GLN A 138 -10.87 -8.51 12.25
N GLY A 139 -10.37 -7.45 12.88
CA GLY A 139 -9.61 -7.54 14.14
C GLY A 139 -8.14 -7.91 13.96
N ASP A 140 -7.62 -7.90 12.72
CA ASP A 140 -6.19 -8.10 12.44
C ASP A 140 -5.36 -6.87 12.85
N ILE A 141 -5.99 -5.69 12.86
CA ILE A 141 -5.44 -4.43 13.37
C ILE A 141 -6.25 -4.02 14.60
N ALA A 142 -5.56 -3.89 15.74
CA ALA A 142 -6.20 -3.74 17.05
C ALA A 142 -7.02 -2.44 17.19
N ASP A 143 -6.41 -1.30 16.82
CA ASP A 143 -7.05 0.02 16.94
C ASP A 143 -7.34 0.62 15.57
N SER A 144 -8.42 1.39 15.47
CA SER A 144 -8.79 2.14 14.27
C SER A 144 -7.95 3.42 14.13
N LEU A 145 -6.64 3.27 14.04
CA LEU A 145 -5.71 4.38 13.80
C LEU A 145 -4.44 3.88 13.12
N PHE A 146 -3.74 4.79 12.45
CA PHE A 146 -2.35 4.61 12.08
C PHE A 146 -1.56 5.88 12.40
N SER A 147 -0.25 5.75 12.53
CA SER A 147 0.64 6.89 12.75
C SER A 147 1.89 6.77 11.89
N ILE A 148 2.37 7.91 11.42
CA ILE A 148 3.57 7.99 10.58
C ILE A 148 4.56 8.91 11.27
N TRP A 149 5.76 8.40 11.47
CA TRP A 149 6.94 9.16 11.83
C TRP A 149 7.83 9.30 10.60
N LEU A 150 8.31 10.51 10.31
CA LEU A 150 9.26 10.76 9.23
C LEU A 150 10.50 11.41 9.82
N GLU A 151 11.68 10.91 9.46
CA GLU A 151 12.94 11.54 9.86
C GLU A 151 13.21 12.74 8.92
N GLU A 152 13.72 13.84 9.47
CA GLU A 152 14.19 14.95 8.64
C GLU A 152 15.43 14.51 7.86
N LEU A 153 15.44 14.76 6.54
CA LEU A 153 16.48 14.28 5.60
C LEU A 153 17.94 14.64 5.94
N TRP A 154 18.19 15.50 6.93
CA TRP A 154 19.52 15.94 7.38
C TRP A 154 19.95 15.34 8.72
N GLN A 155 19.06 14.61 9.39
CA GLN A 155 19.35 13.85 10.59
C GLN A 155 19.45 12.40 10.14
N THR A 156 20.67 11.89 9.92
CA THR A 156 20.88 10.46 9.61
C THR A 156 21.59 9.81 10.77
N SER A 157 20.92 9.78 11.92
CA SER A 157 21.42 9.08 13.11
C SER A 157 20.83 7.69 13.29
N ASP A 158 19.66 7.40 12.72
CA ASP A 158 18.95 6.12 12.89
C ASP A 158 19.13 5.15 11.71
N ASN A 159 20.38 4.73 11.49
CA ASN A 159 20.73 3.53 10.71
C ASN A 159 20.13 3.46 9.27
N GLY A 160 19.74 4.60 8.70
CA GLY A 160 19.18 4.71 7.34
C GLY A 160 17.65 4.59 7.20
N THR A 161 16.87 4.65 8.30
CA THR A 161 15.40 4.59 8.23
C THR A 161 14.77 5.97 8.08
N ALA A 162 14.29 6.33 6.88
CA ALA A 162 13.70 7.66 6.61
C ALA A 162 12.33 7.92 7.28
N GLY A 163 11.76 6.93 7.95
CA GLY A 163 10.47 7.02 8.64
C GLY A 163 9.89 5.65 8.98
N VAL A 164 8.84 5.63 9.80
CA VAL A 164 8.13 4.42 10.26
C VAL A 164 6.63 4.67 10.21
N ILE A 165 5.86 3.69 9.71
CA ILE A 165 4.41 3.64 9.85
C ILE A 165 4.02 2.57 10.88
N TYR A 166 3.12 2.92 11.78
CA TYR A 166 2.51 2.03 12.76
C TYR A 166 1.03 1.84 12.43
N TYR A 167 0.59 0.58 12.35
CA TYR A 167 -0.81 0.22 12.13
C TYR A 167 -1.45 -0.21 13.45
N GLY A 168 -2.56 0.41 13.85
CA GLY A 168 -3.25 0.08 15.10
C GLY A 168 -2.51 0.55 16.37
N GLY A 169 -1.64 1.55 16.26
CA GLY A 169 -0.89 2.05 17.40
C GLY A 169 -0.04 3.28 17.08
N MET A 170 0.60 3.80 18.13
CA MET A 170 1.60 4.86 18.01
C MET A 170 2.76 4.62 18.95
N ARG A 171 3.97 4.91 18.49
CA ARG A 171 5.14 4.99 19.36
C ARG A 171 5.36 6.44 19.75
N LEU A 172 5.27 6.74 21.04
CA LEU A 172 5.64 8.06 21.55
C LEU A 172 7.17 8.14 21.59
N CYS A 173 7.78 8.79 20.60
CA CYS A 173 9.17 9.22 20.69
C CYS A 173 9.25 10.44 21.60
N ARG A 174 10.29 10.51 22.44
CA ARG A 174 10.34 11.43 23.59
C ARG A 174 10.26 12.92 23.23
N ASP A 175 10.54 13.32 21.98
CA ASP A 175 10.66 14.75 21.62
C ASP A 175 10.20 15.14 20.19
N ASN A 176 9.45 14.32 19.43
CA ASN A 176 8.99 14.72 18.08
C ASN A 176 7.53 14.36 17.76
N ILE A 177 6.87 15.29 17.06
CA ILE A 177 5.44 15.29 16.75
C ILE A 177 5.10 14.12 15.82
N MET A 178 4.27 13.20 16.31
CA MET A 178 3.61 12.17 15.51
C MET A 178 2.30 12.74 14.96
N THR A 179 2.08 12.66 13.65
CA THR A 179 0.75 12.96 13.09
C THR A 179 -0.13 11.72 13.26
N LYS A 180 -1.17 11.84 14.11
CA LYS A 180 -2.19 10.81 14.33
C LYS A 180 -3.27 10.94 13.26
N TYR A 181 -3.58 9.85 12.57
CA TYR A 181 -4.72 9.75 11.67
C TYR A 181 -5.78 8.83 12.31
N MET A 182 -7.03 9.29 12.36
CA MET A 182 -8.20 8.57 12.87
C MET A 182 -9.09 8.16 11.71
#